data_AF-A0A2D6Q7K3-F1
#
_entry.id   AF-A0A2D6Q7K3-F1
#
_cell.length_a   1.000
_cell.length_b   1.000
_cell.length_c   1.000
_cell.angle_alpha   90.00
_cell.angle_beta   90.00
_cell.angle_gamma   90.00
#
_symmetry.space_group_name_H-M   'P 1'
#
loop_
_entity.id
_entity.type
_entity.pdbx_description
1 polymer ?
#
loop_
_entity_poly.entity_id
_entity_poly.type
_entity_poly.pdbx_seq_one_letter_code
_entity_poly.pdbx_strand_id
1 'polypeptide(L)' 'MESKLRSMLKSITFRGVAILVTLAVSYFFLGSIFQSIFFTVVMNIVGMLVYYLHERAWNVFTWHREG' A
#
# COMPACT_ATOMS: atom_id res chain seq x y z
N MET A 1 -19.86 -11.85 16.05
CA MET A 1 -18.50 -11.28 16.21
C MET A 1 -17.63 -11.86 15.12
N GLU A 2 -17.19 -11.06 14.14
CA GLU A 2 -16.11 -11.52 13.26
C GLU A 2 -14.91 -11.87 14.15
N SER A 3 -14.50 -13.13 14.12
CA SER A 3 -13.35 -13.57 14.89
C SER A 3 -12.13 -12.79 14.40
N LYS A 4 -11.38 -12.14 15.31
CA LYS A 4 -10.17 -11.37 15.00
C LYS A 4 -9.22 -12.14 14.05
N LEU A 5 -9.21 -13.47 14.14
CA LEU A 5 -8.48 -14.39 13.26
C LEU A 5 -8.90 -14.29 11.78
N ARG A 6 -10.19 -14.17 11.45
CA ARG A 6 -10.66 -14.04 10.05
C ARG A 6 -10.20 -12.73 9.42
N SER A 7 -10.25 -11.63 10.16
CA SER A 7 -9.81 -10.31 9.68
C SER A 7 -8.28 -10.24 9.49
N MET A 8 -7.52 -10.90 10.38
CA MET A 8 -6.06 -11.04 10.20
C MET A 8 -5.70 -11.89 8.98
N LEU A 9 -6.36 -13.06 8.81
CA LEU A 9 -6.14 -13.91 7.64
C LEU A 9 -6.46 -13.18 6.34
N LYS A 10 -7.60 -12.46 6.29
CA LYS A 10 -7.99 -11.66 5.14
C LYS A 10 -6.94 -10.59 4.81
N SER A 11 -6.40 -9.91 5.83
CA SER A 11 -5.36 -8.89 5.66
C SER A 11 -4.05 -9.49 5.13
N ILE A 12 -3.65 -10.66 5.62
CA ILE A 12 -2.45 -11.37 5.16
C ILE A 12 -2.61 -11.82 3.71
N THR A 13 -3.75 -12.44 3.37
CA THR A 13 -4.06 -12.84 1.99
C THR A 13 -4.04 -11.63 1.06
N PHE A 14 -4.67 -10.53 1.47
CA PHE A 14 -4.67 -9.30 0.68
C PHE A 14 -3.26 -8.75 0.45
N ARG A 15 -2.41 -8.74 1.50
CA ARG A 15 -1.01 -8.30 1.37
C ARG A 15 -0.20 -9.17 0.43
N GLY A 16 -0.35 -10.49 0.53
CA GLY A 16 0.32 -11.43 -0.38
C GLY A 16 -0.07 -11.19 -1.84
N VAL A 17 -1.38 -11.07 -2.11
CA VAL A 17 -1.89 -10.80 -3.45
C VAL A 17 -1.42 -9.43 -3.96
N ALA A 18 -1.46 -8.39 -3.14
CA ALA A 18 -1.02 -7.05 -3.53
C ALA A 18 0.47 -7.00 -3.92
N ILE A 19 1.33 -7.69 -3.17
CA ILE A 19 2.76 -7.80 -3.49
C ILE A 19 2.95 -8.56 -4.80
N LEU A 20 2.27 -9.69 -5.00
CA LEU A 20 2.35 -10.47 -6.24
C LEU A 20 1.91 -9.69 -7.46
N VAL A 21 0.80 -8.95 -7.36
CA VAL A 21 0.31 -8.08 -8.44
C VAL A 21 1.30 -6.97 -8.74
N THR A 22 1.83 -6.30 -7.72
CA THR A 22 2.82 -5.21 -7.90
C THR A 22 4.10 -5.74 -8.55
N LEU A 23 4.56 -6.92 -8.14
CA LEU A 23 5.72 -7.58 -8.72
C LEU A 23 5.46 -7.97 -10.18
N ALA A 24 4.29 -8.56 -10.49
CA ALA A 24 3.93 -8.96 -11.84
C ALA A 24 3.80 -7.75 -12.79
N VAL A 25 3.15 -6.69 -12.32
CA VAL A 25 3.00 -5.42 -13.07
C VAL A 25 4.38 -4.79 -13.31
N SER A 26 5.18 -4.62 -12.25
CA SER A 26 6.51 -4.04 -12.38
C SER A 26 7.42 -4.88 -13.28
N TYR A 27 7.33 -6.22 -13.21
CA TYR A 27 8.06 -7.11 -14.12
C TYR A 27 7.62 -6.98 -15.56
N PHE A 28 6.33 -6.85 -15.81
CA PHE A 28 5.81 -6.63 -17.16
C PHE A 28 6.36 -5.34 -17.78
N PHE A 29 6.50 -4.27 -16.98
CA PHE A 29 7.02 -3.00 -17.47
C PHE A 29 8.55 -2.93 -17.53
N LEU A 30 9.26 -3.49 -16.56
CA LEU A 30 10.73 -3.37 -16.44
C LEU A 30 11.48 -4.53 -17.12
N GLY A 31 10.84 -5.68 -17.33
CA GLY A 31 11.45 -6.87 -17.94
C GLY A 31 12.54 -7.56 -17.09
N SER A 32 12.83 -7.05 -15.89
CA SER A 32 13.87 -7.57 -14.99
C SER A 32 13.32 -7.86 -13.60
N ILE A 33 13.53 -9.09 -13.12
CA ILE A 33 13.05 -9.52 -11.80
C ILE A 33 13.70 -8.75 -10.66
N PHE A 34 15.00 -8.45 -10.76
CA PHE A 34 15.72 -7.68 -9.75
C PHE A 34 15.18 -6.26 -9.60
N GLN A 35 14.93 -5.59 -10.73
CA GLN A 35 14.38 -4.23 -10.70
C GLN A 35 12.93 -4.22 -10.20
N SER A 36 12.15 -5.25 -10.51
CA SER A 36 10.76 -5.41 -10.08
C SER A 36 10.64 -5.60 -8.56
N ILE A 37 11.53 -6.39 -7.98
CA ILE A 37 11.63 -6.56 -6.52
C ILE A 37 11.96 -5.21 -5.86
N PHE A 38 12.97 -4.51 -6.37
CA PHE A 38 13.36 -3.21 -5.83
C PHE A 38 12.22 -2.19 -5.94
N PHE A 39 11.57 -2.11 -7.11
CA PHE A 39 10.40 -1.26 -7.34
C PHE A 39 9.27 -1.57 -6.36
N THR A 40 8.97 -2.86 -6.14
CA THR A 40 7.92 -3.29 -5.21
C THR A 40 8.23 -2.87 -3.76
N VAL A 41 9.47 -2.99 -3.31
CA VAL A 41 9.88 -2.53 -1.97
C VAL A 41 9.77 -1.01 -1.85
N VAL A 42 10.29 -0.27 -2.82
CA VAL A 42 10.23 1.19 -2.83
C VAL A 42 8.78 1.68 -2.85
N MET A 43 7.90 1.09 -3.68
CA MET A 43 6.49 1.48 -3.72
C MET A 43 5.75 1.24 -2.41
N ASN A 44 6.11 0.23 -1.63
CA ASN A 44 5.53 0.04 -0.30
C ASN A 44 5.92 1.18 0.65
N ILE A 45 7.19 1.62 0.63
CA ILE A 45 7.68 2.74 1.45
C ILE A 45 7.07 4.06 0.99
N VAL A 46 7.12 4.33 -0.32
CA VAL A 46 6.54 5.53 -0.92
C VAL A 46 5.03 5.59 -0.66
N GLY A 47 4.32 4.47 -0.81
CA GLY A 47 2.89 4.39 -0.49
C GLY A 47 2.58 4.76 0.96
N MET A 48 3.42 4.37 1.91
CA MET A 48 3.28 4.77 3.31
C MET A 48 3.52 6.28 3.50
N LEU A 49 4.56 6.84 2.87
CA LEU A 49 4.84 8.27 2.91
C LEU A 49 3.71 9.09 2.28
N VAL A 50 3.22 8.66 1.12
CA VAL A 50 2.08 9.28 0.42
C VAL A 50 0.83 9.21 1.28
N TYR A 51 0.55 8.06 1.92
CA TYR A 51 -0.59 7.94 2.83
C TYR A 51 -0.48 8.92 4.01
N TYR A 52 0.70 9.02 4.63
CA TYR A 52 0.93 9.97 5.71
C TYR A 52 0.74 11.43 5.27
N LEU A 53 1.30 11.79 4.10
CA LEU A 53 1.13 13.12 3.52
C LEU A 53 -0.33 13.39 3.13
N HIS A 54 -1.04 12.39 2.61
CA HIS A 54 -2.45 12.48 2.28
C HIS A 54 -3.29 12.73 3.53
N GLU A 55 -3.05 11.99 4.62
CA GLU A 55 -3.73 12.20 5.90
C GLU A 55 -3.39 13.57 6.50
N ARG A 56 -2.13 14.01 6.40
CA ARG A 56 -1.71 15.34 6.85
C ARG A 56 -2.35 16.46 6.03
N ALA A 57 -2.37 16.34 4.71
CA ALA A 57 -3.04 17.28 3.82
C ALA A 57 -4.54 17.31 4.12
N TRP A 58 -5.17 16.14 4.27
CA TRP A 58 -6.58 16.05 4.63
C TRP A 58 -6.87 16.77 5.94
N ASN A 59 -6.09 16.53 7.00
CA ASN A 59 -6.23 17.23 8.28
C ASN A 59 -6.03 18.75 8.17
N VAL A 60 -5.16 19.23 7.27
CA VAL A 60 -4.97 20.67 7.02
C VAL A 60 -6.19 21.26 6.30
N PHE A 61 -6.81 20.53 5.36
CA PHE A 61 -7.98 21.00 4.62
C PHE A 61 -9.30 20.80 5.38
N THR A 62 -9.45 19.79 6.23
CA THR A 62 -10.66 19.54 7.02
C THR A 62 -10.75 20.38 8.30
N TRP A 63 -9.66 21.02 8.73
CA TRP A 63 -9.64 21.96 9.86
C TRP A 63 -10.57 23.18 9.67
N HIS A 64 -11.10 23.43 8.48
CA HIS A 64 -12.01 24.55 8.22
C HIS A 64 -13.52 24.24 8.38
N ARG A 65 -13.91 23.09 8.96
CA ARG A 65 -15.34 22.73 9.12
C ARG A 65 -15.81 22.45 10.56
N GLU A 66 -15.01 22.77 11.58
CA GLU A 66 -15.45 22.73 12.98
C GLU A 66 -14.94 23.96 13.76
N GLY A 67 -15.30 25.15 13.28
CA GLY A 67 -15.25 26.42 14.01
C GLY A 67 -16.63 27.05 14.04
#